data_AF-A0A7V2L9T3-F1
#
_entry.id   AF-A0A7V2L9T3-F1
#
_cell.length_a   1.000
_cell.length_b   1.000
_cell.length_c   1.000
_cell.angle_alpha   90.00
_cell.angle_beta   90.00
_cell.angle_gamma   90.00
#
_symmetry.space_group_name_H-M   'P 1'
#
loop_
_entity.id
_entity.type
_entity.pdbx_description
1 polymer ?
#
loop_
_entity_poly.entity_id
_entity_poly.type
_entity_poly.pdbx_seq_one_letter_code
_entity_poly.pdbx_strand_id
1 'polypeptide(L)'
;MEPSAIEIPRPQPRIEFPEDVVNIIILGSDYRPDRSGSRSDTIIVLSLNPGAGTATMISIPRDLYVYLPGWRVDRINTADPRGGPEMVKNTILYNLGIEVDYWVRVYFSGFVTAVDLLGGIYVYVGSYLEDQCGSTTYTYTPGLYQMDGYTALCYVRMRKKSSDFDRLRRQQEVVKALFNRVLNLDGLSRVPQLYDQFDSLAQTDMRLDDILPLVPLAATLASDSSRIHAYSIGFDMVTMWRVPYSGASVLLPNWDAIQDMLQEAFGP
;
A
#
# COMPACT_ATOMS: atom_id res chain seq x y z
N MET A 1 -28.67 -6.08 -9.07
CA MET A 1 -27.43 -5.37 -8.69
C MET A 1 -27.84 -4.38 -7.62
N GLU A 2 -27.29 -4.43 -6.41
CA GLU A 2 -27.65 -3.45 -5.38
C GLU A 2 -27.17 -2.05 -5.83
N PRO A 3 -28.05 -1.03 -5.80
CA PRO A 3 -27.69 0.33 -6.20
C PRO A 3 -26.64 0.93 -5.26
N SER A 4 -25.90 1.94 -5.73
CA SER A 4 -25.04 2.73 -4.85
C SER A 4 -25.85 3.37 -3.74
N ALA A 5 -25.31 3.34 -2.54
CA ALA A 5 -25.97 3.92 -1.38
C ALA A 5 -25.85 5.46 -1.31
N ILE A 6 -24.96 6.03 -2.12
CA ILE A 6 -24.79 7.47 -2.32
C ILE A 6 -24.68 7.78 -3.82
N GLU A 7 -24.90 9.04 -4.20
CA GLU A 7 -24.62 9.51 -5.56
C GLU A 7 -23.14 9.40 -5.91
N ILE A 8 -22.83 9.21 -7.18
CA ILE A 8 -21.45 9.18 -7.67
C ILE A 8 -20.87 10.59 -7.54
N PRO A 9 -19.82 10.79 -6.72
CA PRO A 9 -19.17 12.10 -6.60
C PRO A 9 -18.56 12.52 -7.93
N ARG A 10 -18.33 13.82 -8.13
CA ARG A 10 -17.53 14.29 -9.27
C ARG A 10 -16.08 13.79 -9.17
N PRO A 11 -15.38 13.59 -10.30
CA PRO A 11 -13.96 13.24 -10.27
C PRO A 11 -13.15 14.34 -9.57
N GLN A 12 -12.14 13.94 -8.80
CA GLN A 12 -11.20 14.89 -8.20
C GLN A 12 -10.29 15.50 -9.27
N PRO A 13 -9.75 16.72 -9.05
CA PRO A 13 -8.76 17.31 -9.92
C PRO A 13 -7.54 16.39 -10.07
N ARG A 14 -6.96 16.35 -11.28
CA ARG A 14 -5.73 15.60 -11.50
C ARG A 14 -4.56 16.30 -10.81
N ILE A 15 -3.66 15.50 -10.27
CA ILE A 15 -2.37 15.95 -9.76
C ILE A 15 -1.38 15.85 -10.93
N GLU A 16 -0.77 16.98 -11.26
CA GLU A 16 0.25 17.06 -12.31
C GLU A 16 1.60 16.64 -11.72
N PHE A 17 2.22 15.63 -12.31
CA PHE A 17 3.55 15.16 -11.92
C PHE A 17 4.58 15.53 -13.01
N PRO A 18 5.84 15.81 -12.62
CA PRO A 18 6.95 15.84 -13.59
C PRO A 18 7.04 14.54 -14.41
N GLU A 19 7.49 14.62 -15.66
CA GLU A 19 7.50 13.47 -16.59
C GLU A 19 8.34 12.28 -16.13
N ASP A 20 9.33 12.51 -15.25
CA ASP A 20 10.20 11.46 -14.71
C ASP A 20 9.66 10.82 -13.42
N VAL A 21 8.55 11.32 -12.88
CA VAL A 21 7.91 10.71 -11.71
C VAL A 21 7.21 9.42 -12.11
N VAL A 22 7.42 8.38 -11.31
CA VAL A 22 6.79 7.07 -11.50
C VAL A 22 5.89 6.75 -10.31
N ASN A 23 4.60 6.58 -10.58
CA ASN A 23 3.57 6.24 -9.61
C ASN A 23 3.21 4.75 -9.70
N ILE A 24 3.42 4.02 -8.62
CA ILE A 24 3.22 2.58 -8.53
C ILE A 24 2.16 2.29 -7.47
N ILE A 25 1.10 1.54 -7.80
CA ILE A 25 0.16 1.04 -6.79
C ILE A 25 0.61 -0.32 -6.26
N ILE A 26 0.84 -0.41 -4.95
CA ILE A 26 1.18 -1.63 -4.24
C ILE A 26 -0.08 -2.20 -3.60
N LEU A 27 -0.40 -3.44 -3.97
CA LEU A 27 -1.58 -4.18 -3.52
C LEU A 27 -1.15 -5.41 -2.72
N GLY A 28 -1.47 -5.41 -1.43
CA GLY A 28 -1.33 -6.61 -0.59
C GLY A 28 -2.66 -7.34 -0.52
N SER A 29 -2.70 -8.59 -1.01
CA SER A 29 -3.93 -9.37 -1.03
C SER A 29 -3.79 -10.70 -0.28
N ASP A 30 -4.87 -11.07 0.40
CA ASP A 30 -5.06 -12.43 0.93
C ASP A 30 -5.56 -13.43 -0.13
N TYR A 31 -5.58 -12.99 -1.41
CA TYR A 31 -6.05 -13.78 -2.54
C TYR A 31 -5.38 -15.13 -2.62
N ARG A 32 -6.23 -16.16 -2.62
CA ARG A 32 -5.86 -17.53 -2.91
C ARG A 32 -6.64 -17.96 -4.16
N PRO A 33 -5.99 -18.57 -5.16
CA PRO A 33 -6.65 -18.98 -6.40
C PRO A 33 -7.87 -19.90 -6.19
N ASP A 34 -7.93 -20.58 -5.05
CA ASP A 34 -8.96 -21.54 -4.64
C ASP A 34 -10.11 -20.92 -3.82
N ARG A 35 -10.07 -19.62 -3.50
CA ARG A 35 -11.12 -18.96 -2.71
C ARG A 35 -11.71 -17.75 -3.42
N SER A 36 -13.03 -17.75 -3.56
CA SER A 36 -13.78 -16.56 -3.94
C SER A 36 -13.87 -15.57 -2.77
N GLY A 37 -13.77 -14.27 -3.07
CA GLY A 37 -14.04 -13.19 -2.11
C GLY A 37 -12.83 -12.50 -1.48
N SER A 38 -11.62 -12.76 -1.95
CA SER A 38 -10.42 -12.08 -1.48
C SER A 38 -10.39 -10.60 -1.83
N ARG A 39 -9.81 -9.80 -0.94
CA ARG A 39 -9.77 -8.33 -1.02
C ARG A 39 -8.34 -7.84 -0.90
N SER A 40 -8.07 -6.66 -1.44
CA SER A 40 -6.79 -5.99 -1.23
C SER A 40 -6.83 -5.29 0.12
N ASP A 41 -6.16 -5.87 1.11
CA ASP A 41 -6.13 -5.39 2.48
C ASP A 41 -5.04 -4.32 2.70
N THR A 42 -4.08 -4.22 1.78
CA THR A 42 -3.06 -3.15 1.72
C THR A 42 -3.17 -2.46 0.36
N ILE A 43 -3.31 -1.14 0.36
CA ILE A 43 -3.37 -0.31 -0.84
C ILE A 43 -2.46 0.90 -0.58
N ILE A 44 -1.33 0.96 -1.29
CA ILE A 44 -0.34 2.03 -1.12
C ILE A 44 0.05 2.57 -2.49
N VAL A 45 -0.04 3.88 -2.67
CA VAL A 45 0.60 4.55 -3.81
C VAL A 45 2.04 4.87 -3.42
N LEU A 46 3.00 4.38 -4.20
CA LEU A 46 4.40 4.75 -4.12
C LEU A 46 4.72 5.66 -5.30
N SER A 47 5.02 6.92 -5.03
CA SER A 47 5.49 7.88 -6.02
C SER A 47 7.01 8.03 -5.89
N LEU A 48 7.72 7.79 -6.98
CA LEU A 48 9.18 7.89 -7.06
C LEU A 48 9.53 9.10 -7.91
N ASN A 49 10.29 10.04 -7.37
CA ASN A 49 10.69 11.27 -8.05
C ASN A 49 12.21 11.31 -8.22
N PRO A 50 12.75 10.84 -9.36
CA PRO A 50 14.18 10.85 -9.65
C PRO A 50 14.77 12.27 -9.65
N GLY A 51 14.10 13.25 -10.25
CA GLY A 51 14.54 14.64 -10.33
C GLY A 51 14.71 15.31 -8.96
N ALA A 52 13.79 15.06 -8.02
CA ALA A 52 13.88 15.55 -6.64
C ALA A 52 14.72 14.63 -5.73
N GLY A 53 14.93 13.38 -6.12
CA GLY A 53 15.59 12.36 -5.32
C GLY A 53 14.74 11.88 -4.13
N THR A 54 13.41 11.86 -4.26
CA THR A 54 12.47 11.55 -3.16
C THR A 54 11.57 10.36 -3.49
N ALA A 55 11.03 9.74 -2.45
CA ALA A 55 9.96 8.75 -2.58
C ALA A 55 8.84 9.07 -1.58
N THR A 56 7.60 9.06 -2.06
CA THR A 56 6.41 9.35 -1.27
C THR A 56 5.49 8.14 -1.27
N MET A 57 5.14 7.64 -0.09
CA MET A 57 4.19 6.54 0.10
C MET A 57 2.88 7.07 0.68
N ILE A 58 1.75 6.77 0.04
CA ILE A 58 0.41 7.14 0.53
C ILE A 58 -0.39 5.88 0.79
N SER A 59 -0.66 5.61 2.06
CA SER A 59 -1.49 4.49 2.48
C SER A 59 -2.97 4.85 2.41
N ILE A 60 -3.75 4.00 1.76
CA ILE A 60 -5.19 4.18 1.54
C ILE A 60 -5.96 3.12 2.34
N PRO A 61 -6.90 3.51 3.22
CA PRO A 61 -7.65 2.56 4.00
C PRO A 61 -8.57 1.74 3.09
N ARG A 62 -8.50 0.42 3.25
CA ARG A 62 -9.21 -0.56 2.40
C ARG A 62 -10.73 -0.33 2.34
N ASP A 63 -11.30 0.26 3.40
CA ASP A 63 -12.73 0.49 3.57
C ASP A 63 -13.15 1.91 3.14
N LEU A 64 -12.26 2.68 2.50
CA LEU A 64 -12.58 3.96 1.86
C LEU A 64 -13.69 3.77 0.83
N TYR A 65 -14.80 4.49 1.00
CA TYR A 65 -16.01 4.34 0.20
C TYR A 65 -15.99 5.33 -0.95
N VAL A 66 -15.72 4.83 -2.16
CA VAL A 66 -15.36 5.64 -3.33
C VAL A 66 -16.05 5.11 -4.58
N TYR A 67 -16.09 5.94 -5.62
CA TYR A 67 -16.63 5.48 -6.89
C TYR A 67 -15.66 4.53 -7.58
N LEU A 68 -16.13 3.36 -7.98
CA LEU A 68 -15.38 2.42 -8.81
C LEU A 68 -15.85 2.60 -10.26
N PRO A 69 -15.03 3.22 -11.14
CA PRO A 69 -15.45 3.57 -12.50
C PRO A 69 -16.01 2.38 -13.28
N GLY A 70 -17.14 2.60 -13.96
CA GLY A 70 -17.85 1.56 -14.71
C GLY A 70 -18.69 0.60 -13.84
N TRP A 71 -18.74 0.80 -12.52
CA TRP A 71 -19.54 -0.02 -11.62
C TRP A 71 -20.43 0.80 -10.69
N ARG A 72 -19.96 1.10 -9.48
CA ARG A 72 -20.75 1.73 -8.42
C ARG A 72 -19.83 2.32 -7.34
N VAL A 73 -20.39 3.11 -6.44
CA VAL A 73 -19.73 3.44 -5.17
C VAL A 73 -19.67 2.19 -4.27
N ASP A 74 -18.45 1.78 -3.91
CA ASP A 74 -18.18 0.67 -2.99
C ASP A 74 -16.87 0.93 -2.22
N ARG A 75 -16.47 0.01 -1.34
CA ARG A 75 -15.14 0.06 -0.72
C ARG A 75 -14.06 -0.15 -1.77
N ILE A 76 -13.01 0.65 -1.70
CA ILE A 76 -11.88 0.62 -2.64
C ILE A 76 -11.23 -0.76 -2.74
N ASN A 77 -11.20 -1.55 -1.67
CA ASN A 77 -10.65 -2.91 -1.67
C ASN A 77 -11.42 -3.93 -2.52
N THR A 78 -12.58 -3.55 -3.06
CA THR A 78 -13.34 -4.39 -3.98
C THR A 78 -12.98 -4.15 -5.45
N ALA A 79 -12.23 -3.09 -5.76
CA ALA A 79 -11.83 -2.75 -7.13
C ALA A 79 -10.99 -3.87 -7.78
N ASP A 80 -9.96 -4.33 -7.06
CA ASP A 80 -9.01 -5.33 -7.55
C ASP A 80 -9.64 -6.71 -7.85
N PRO A 81 -10.38 -7.35 -6.92
CA PRO A 81 -11.04 -8.62 -7.22
C PRO A 81 -12.17 -8.50 -8.25
N ARG A 82 -12.66 -7.27 -8.52
CA ARG A 82 -13.78 -7.03 -9.43
C ARG A 82 -13.34 -6.77 -10.86
N GLY A 83 -12.35 -5.91 -11.05
CA GLY A 83 -11.90 -5.44 -12.35
C GLY A 83 -10.39 -5.47 -12.53
N GLY A 84 -9.67 -6.12 -11.62
CA GLY A 84 -8.21 -6.22 -11.65
C GLY A 84 -7.52 -4.89 -11.38
N PRO A 85 -6.19 -4.85 -11.61
CA PRO A 85 -5.37 -3.67 -11.33
C PRO A 85 -5.80 -2.46 -12.15
N GLU A 86 -6.30 -2.65 -13.38
CA GLU A 86 -6.82 -1.56 -14.21
C GLU A 86 -8.01 -0.83 -13.57
N MET A 87 -8.93 -1.56 -12.93
CA MET A 87 -10.02 -0.91 -12.18
C MET A 87 -9.47 -0.16 -10.97
N VAL A 88 -8.41 -0.65 -10.32
CA VAL A 88 -7.73 0.05 -9.24
C VAL A 88 -7.12 1.36 -9.74
N LYS A 89 -6.33 1.34 -10.82
CA LYS A 89 -5.71 2.54 -11.43
C LYS A 89 -6.76 3.60 -11.73
N ASN A 90 -7.86 3.21 -12.38
CA ASN A 90 -8.98 4.10 -12.69
C ASN A 90 -9.67 4.64 -11.42
N THR A 91 -9.79 3.82 -10.38
CA THR A 91 -10.36 4.24 -9.09
C THR A 91 -9.47 5.27 -8.42
N ILE A 92 -8.16 5.07 -8.40
CA ILE A 92 -7.18 6.01 -7.84
C ILE A 92 -7.22 7.33 -8.61
N LEU A 93 -7.18 7.28 -9.95
CA LEU A 93 -7.26 8.48 -10.79
C LEU A 93 -8.56 9.25 -10.56
N TYR A 94 -9.71 8.58 -10.57
CA TYR A 94 -11.00 9.25 -10.43
C TYR A 94 -11.18 9.94 -9.07
N ASN A 95 -10.78 9.24 -8.00
CA ASN A 95 -11.10 9.64 -6.64
C ASN A 95 -9.98 10.42 -5.94
N LEU A 96 -8.74 10.31 -6.40
CA LEU A 96 -7.59 10.98 -5.77
C LEU A 96 -6.82 11.87 -6.76
N GLY A 97 -7.12 11.81 -8.06
CA GLY A 97 -6.43 12.60 -9.07
C GLY A 97 -5.05 12.07 -9.44
N ILE A 98 -4.62 10.94 -8.88
CA ILE A 98 -3.28 10.38 -9.10
C ILE A 98 -3.33 9.44 -10.31
N GLU A 99 -2.56 9.77 -11.34
CA GLU A 99 -2.30 8.85 -12.45
C GLU A 99 -1.27 7.80 -12.01
N VAL A 100 -1.64 6.53 -12.14
CA VAL A 100 -0.80 5.39 -11.74
C VAL A 100 -0.21 4.78 -13.00
N ASP A 101 1.10 4.65 -13.05
CA ASP A 101 1.83 4.08 -14.19
C ASP A 101 1.83 2.56 -14.11
N TYR A 102 2.20 2.03 -12.94
CA TYR A 102 2.41 0.60 -12.72
C TYR A 102 1.70 0.08 -11.49
N TRP A 103 1.55 -1.24 -11.39
CA TRP A 103 1.00 -1.91 -10.23
C TRP A 103 1.82 -3.12 -9.82
N VAL A 104 1.89 -3.37 -8.51
CA VAL A 104 2.50 -4.57 -7.94
C VAL A 104 1.49 -5.20 -6.99
N ARG A 105 1.12 -6.45 -7.25
CA ARG A 105 0.27 -7.25 -6.36
C ARG A 105 1.10 -8.35 -5.69
N VAL A 106 1.15 -8.30 -4.36
CA VAL A 106 1.86 -9.28 -3.53
C VAL A 106 0.88 -10.12 -2.73
N TYR A 107 1.02 -11.44 -2.83
CA TYR A 107 0.28 -12.40 -2.02
C TYR A 107 1.01 -12.69 -0.70
N PHE A 108 0.29 -13.15 0.32
CA PHE A 108 0.92 -13.45 1.62
C PHE A 108 2.08 -14.46 1.54
N SER A 109 1.99 -15.48 0.69
CA SER A 109 3.10 -16.42 0.48
C SER A 109 4.30 -15.72 -0.15
N GLY A 110 4.06 -14.91 -1.18
CA GLY A 110 5.09 -14.13 -1.85
C GLY A 110 5.78 -13.14 -0.91
N PHE A 111 5.00 -12.49 -0.04
CA PHE A 111 5.52 -11.59 0.99
C PHE A 111 6.45 -12.31 1.97
N VAL A 112 6.03 -13.47 2.51
CA VAL A 112 6.86 -14.25 3.46
C VAL A 112 8.18 -14.63 2.80
N THR A 113 8.12 -15.21 1.60
CA THR A 113 9.32 -15.64 0.87
C THR A 113 10.22 -14.47 0.53
N ALA A 114 9.68 -13.33 0.09
CA ALA A 114 10.47 -12.14 -0.23
C ALA A 114 11.22 -11.60 1.00
N VAL A 115 10.57 -11.56 2.17
CA VAL A 115 11.21 -11.13 3.42
C VAL A 115 12.32 -12.12 3.84
N ASP A 116 12.07 -13.42 3.74
CA ASP A 116 13.05 -14.45 4.09
C ASP A 116 14.28 -14.42 3.15
N LEU A 117 14.08 -14.20 1.85
CA LEU A 117 15.17 -14.04 0.86
C LEU A 117 16.06 -12.85 1.18
N LEU A 118 15.49 -11.80 1.76
CA LEU A 118 16.23 -10.62 2.23
C LEU A 118 16.89 -10.84 3.59
N GLY A 119 16.77 -12.02 4.21
CA GLY A 119 17.30 -12.31 5.55
C GLY A 119 16.52 -11.64 6.69
N GLY A 120 15.23 -11.35 6.45
CA GLY A 120 14.36 -10.61 7.35
C GLY A 120 14.38 -9.10 7.14
N ILE A 121 13.47 -8.42 7.84
CA ILE A 121 13.31 -6.95 7.84
C ILE A 121 13.38 -6.39 9.25
N TYR A 122 13.79 -5.13 9.39
CA TYR A 122 13.79 -4.41 10.66
C TYR A 122 12.59 -3.49 10.74
N VAL A 123 11.64 -3.80 11.62
CA VAL A 123 10.40 -3.04 11.80
C VAL A 123 10.47 -2.27 13.11
N TYR A 124 10.25 -0.96 13.05
CA TYR A 124 10.10 -0.14 14.24
C TYR A 124 8.64 -0.19 14.71
N VAL A 125 8.40 -0.86 15.83
CA VAL A 125 7.08 -0.93 16.46
C VAL A 125 6.89 0.31 17.31
N GLY A 126 5.85 1.11 17.04
CA GLY A 126 5.63 2.39 17.75
C GLY A 126 4.85 2.29 19.06
N SER A 127 4.17 1.18 19.34
CA SER A 127 3.29 1.03 20.51
C SER A 127 3.26 -0.40 21.02
N TYR A 128 2.88 -0.58 22.28
CA TYR A 128 2.64 -1.92 22.82
C TYR A 128 1.56 -2.66 22.02
N LEU A 129 1.82 -3.93 21.69
CA LEU A 129 0.91 -4.79 20.95
C LEU A 129 1.05 -6.22 21.45
N GLU A 130 -0.07 -6.89 21.66
CA GLU A 130 -0.09 -8.31 21.99
C GLU A 130 -1.18 -9.01 21.17
N ASP A 131 -0.79 -10.06 20.45
CA ASP A 131 -1.74 -10.90 19.73
C ASP A 131 -1.22 -12.33 19.54
N GLN A 132 -2.14 -13.23 19.30
CA GLN A 132 -1.87 -14.61 18.97
C GLN A 132 -1.78 -14.78 17.46
N CYS A 133 -0.65 -15.33 17.00
CA CYS A 133 -0.47 -15.77 15.62
C CYS A 133 -0.15 -17.26 15.58
N GLY A 134 -1.11 -18.06 15.11
CA GLY A 134 -1.04 -19.51 15.23
C GLY A 134 -1.11 -19.95 16.70
N SER A 135 -0.14 -20.76 17.13
CA SER A 135 -0.02 -21.22 18.53
C SER A 135 0.81 -20.30 19.42
N THR A 136 1.37 -19.22 18.86
CA THR A 136 2.32 -18.35 19.57
C THR A 136 1.70 -17.00 19.87
N THR A 137 1.85 -16.54 21.11
CA THR A 137 1.55 -15.15 21.48
C THR A 137 2.79 -14.30 21.23
N TYR A 138 2.62 -13.26 20.42
CA TYR A 138 3.63 -12.25 20.17
C TYR A 138 3.29 -11.00 20.97
N THR A 139 4.29 -10.46 21.66
CA THR A 139 4.18 -9.23 22.44
C THR A 139 5.30 -8.29 22.02
N TYR A 140 4.93 -7.07 21.63
CA TYR A 140 5.86 -6.00 21.26
C TYR A 140 5.70 -4.82 22.21
N THR A 141 6.81 -4.15 22.47
CA THR A 141 6.89 -2.81 23.08
C THR A 141 7.44 -1.84 22.04
N PRO A 142 7.39 -0.52 22.26
CA PRO A 142 8.06 0.42 21.34
C PRO A 142 9.54 0.06 21.15
N GLY A 143 10.00 -0.08 19.91
CA GLY A 143 11.39 -0.49 19.61
C GLY A 143 11.59 -1.08 18.22
N LEU A 144 12.86 -1.35 17.89
CA LEU A 144 13.26 -1.96 16.62
C LEU A 144 13.34 -3.49 16.76
N TYR A 145 12.64 -4.22 15.87
CA TYR A 145 12.60 -5.68 15.88
C TYR A 145 13.01 -6.23 14.51
N GLN A 146 13.85 -7.26 14.51
CA GLN A 146 14.08 -8.06 13.30
C GLN A 146 12.95 -9.08 13.18
N MET A 147 12.32 -9.12 12.01
CA MET A 147 11.22 -10.04 11.71
C MET A 147 11.58 -10.84 10.46
N ASP A 148 11.46 -12.16 10.56
CA ASP A 148 11.40 -13.05 9.39
C ASP A 148 10.04 -12.89 8.68
N GLY A 149 9.85 -13.54 7.54
CA GLY A 149 8.65 -13.40 6.72
C GLY A 149 7.39 -13.82 7.46
N TYR A 150 7.46 -14.91 8.23
CA TYR A 150 6.33 -15.37 9.03
C TYR A 150 5.96 -14.38 10.14
N THR A 151 6.94 -13.89 10.90
CA THR A 151 6.74 -12.93 11.99
C THR A 151 6.24 -11.59 11.46
N ALA A 152 6.76 -11.12 10.33
CA ALA A 152 6.28 -9.90 9.67
C ALA A 152 4.83 -10.06 9.19
N LEU A 153 4.47 -11.22 8.62
CA LEU A 153 3.10 -11.50 8.21
C LEU A 153 2.16 -11.56 9.42
N CYS A 154 2.60 -12.17 10.52
CA CYS A 154 1.87 -12.15 11.78
C CYS A 154 1.64 -10.72 12.25
N TYR A 155 2.68 -9.88 12.26
CA TYR A 155 2.64 -8.50 12.71
C TYR A 155 1.61 -7.65 11.96
N VAL A 156 1.58 -7.70 10.62
CA VAL A 156 0.60 -6.95 9.81
C VAL A 156 -0.84 -7.48 9.99
N ARG A 157 -1.01 -8.73 10.44
CA ARG A 157 -2.33 -9.37 10.60
C ARG A 157 -2.92 -9.30 12.00
N MET A 158 -2.19 -8.83 13.02
CA MET A 158 -2.72 -8.76 14.39
C MET A 158 -3.96 -7.84 14.46
N ARG A 159 -4.96 -8.23 15.24
CA ARG A 159 -6.28 -7.60 15.38
C ARG A 159 -6.72 -7.38 16.83
N LYS A 160 -6.20 -8.12 17.80
CA LYS A 160 -6.85 -8.35 19.12
C LYS A 160 -7.12 -7.09 19.95
N LYS A 161 -6.50 -5.94 19.63
CA LYS A 161 -6.75 -4.62 20.24
C LYS A 161 -6.57 -3.43 19.27
N SER A 162 -6.61 -3.66 17.95
CA SER A 162 -6.20 -2.66 16.97
C SER A 162 -7.37 -2.17 16.11
N SER A 163 -7.47 -0.86 15.89
CA SER A 163 -8.36 -0.29 14.88
C SER A 163 -7.93 -0.66 13.45
N ASP A 164 -8.78 -0.40 12.44
CA ASP A 164 -8.41 -0.61 11.04
C ASP A 164 -7.18 0.22 10.64
N PHE A 165 -7.08 1.42 11.21
CA PHE A 165 -5.96 2.35 11.01
C PHE A 165 -4.68 1.89 11.71
N ASP A 166 -4.77 1.26 12.88
CA ASP A 166 -3.60 0.62 13.50
C ASP A 166 -3.07 -0.54 12.65
N ARG A 167 -3.95 -1.22 11.89
CA ARG A 167 -3.52 -2.23 10.92
C ARG A 167 -2.85 -1.57 9.71
N LEU A 168 -3.45 -0.51 9.17
CA LEU A 168 -2.87 0.25 8.07
C LEU A 168 -1.49 0.82 8.43
N ARG A 169 -1.32 1.36 9.64
CA ARG A 169 -0.03 1.83 10.15
C ARG A 169 1.02 0.73 10.12
N ARG A 170 0.69 -0.47 10.61
CA ARG A 170 1.61 -1.62 10.62
C ARG A 170 1.96 -2.11 9.23
N GLN A 171 0.99 -2.10 8.30
CA GLN A 171 1.26 -2.42 6.89
C GLN A 171 2.25 -1.41 6.30
N GLN A 172 2.09 -0.12 6.58
CA GLN A 172 3.03 0.92 6.15
C GLN A 172 4.41 0.76 6.80
N GLU A 173 4.50 0.46 8.10
CA GLU A 173 5.75 0.19 8.81
C GLU A 173 6.51 -0.98 8.16
N VAL A 174 5.81 -2.06 7.80
CA VAL A 174 6.39 -3.23 7.14
C VAL A 174 6.79 -2.96 5.69
N VAL A 175 5.99 -2.23 4.93
CA VAL A 175 6.35 -1.85 3.55
C VAL A 175 7.56 -0.91 3.55
N LYS A 176 7.63 0.05 4.49
CA LYS A 176 8.80 0.91 4.68
C LYS A 176 10.03 0.10 5.08
N ALA A 177 9.88 -0.87 5.99
CA ALA A 177 10.96 -1.76 6.39
C ALA A 177 11.47 -2.63 5.23
N LEU A 178 10.56 -3.14 4.39
CA LEU A 178 10.89 -3.89 3.19
C LEU A 178 11.63 -3.00 2.17
N PHE A 179 11.11 -1.80 1.92
CA PHE A 179 11.73 -0.82 1.03
C PHE A 179 13.15 -0.49 1.49
N ASN A 180 13.32 -0.12 2.76
CA ASN A 180 14.65 0.12 3.35
C ASN A 180 15.57 -1.11 3.26
N ARG A 181 15.02 -2.33 3.36
CA ARG A 181 15.81 -3.55 3.25
C ARG A 181 16.36 -3.72 1.83
N VAL A 182 15.53 -3.50 0.81
CA VAL A 182 15.90 -3.55 -0.61
C VAL A 182 16.94 -2.48 -0.95
N LEU A 183 16.81 -1.28 -0.37
CA LEU A 183 17.70 -0.15 -0.62
C LEU A 183 19.14 -0.35 -0.12
N ASN A 184 19.42 -1.31 0.77
CA ASN A 184 20.79 -1.54 1.23
C ASN A 184 21.72 -1.93 0.04
N LEU A 185 23.00 -1.52 0.10
CA LEU A 185 23.95 -1.63 -1.01
C LEU A 185 24.10 -3.05 -1.60
N ASP A 186 23.96 -4.09 -0.78
CA ASP A 186 23.95 -5.48 -1.24
C ASP A 186 22.73 -5.83 -2.11
N GLY A 187 21.58 -5.19 -1.87
CA GLY A 187 20.34 -5.39 -2.63
C GLY A 187 20.38 -4.70 -3.99
N LEU A 188 20.92 -3.48 -4.05
CA LEU A 188 21.00 -2.70 -5.31
C LEU A 188 21.89 -3.37 -6.37
N SER A 189 23.00 -4.00 -5.95
CA SER A 189 23.88 -4.74 -6.87
C SER A 189 23.26 -6.03 -7.42
N ARG A 190 22.18 -6.52 -6.80
CA ARG A 190 21.50 -7.79 -7.12
C ARG A 190 20.13 -7.58 -7.76
N VAL A 191 19.79 -6.37 -8.19
CA VAL A 191 18.45 -6.03 -8.72
C VAL A 191 17.99 -7.01 -9.81
N PRO A 192 18.79 -7.41 -10.82
CA PRO A 192 18.35 -8.40 -11.81
C PRO A 192 17.99 -9.76 -11.17
N GLN A 193 18.83 -10.27 -10.27
CA GLN A 193 18.58 -11.55 -9.60
C GLN A 193 17.37 -11.48 -8.65
N LEU A 194 17.19 -10.35 -7.97
CA LEU A 194 16.02 -10.10 -7.11
C LEU A 194 14.74 -9.97 -7.93
N TYR A 195 14.80 -9.36 -9.13
CA TYR A 195 13.67 -9.28 -10.04
C TYR A 195 13.20 -10.67 -10.48
N ASP A 196 14.12 -11.53 -10.92
CA ASP A 196 13.80 -12.91 -11.34
C ASP A 196 13.14 -13.72 -10.20
N GLN A 197 13.61 -13.52 -8.96
CA GLN A 197 13.01 -14.15 -7.79
C GLN A 197 11.64 -13.54 -7.47
N PHE A 198 11.51 -12.22 -7.54
CA PHE A 198 10.29 -11.49 -7.21
C PHE A 198 9.16 -11.74 -8.21
N ASP A 199 9.46 -11.92 -9.49
CA ASP A 199 8.49 -12.25 -10.55
C ASP A 199 7.71 -13.54 -10.23
N SER A 200 8.33 -14.48 -9.52
CA SER A 200 7.66 -15.70 -9.05
C SER A 200 6.79 -15.51 -7.79
N LEU A 201 6.94 -14.39 -7.10
CA LEU A 201 6.34 -14.10 -5.77
C LEU A 201 5.25 -13.02 -5.82
N ALA A 202 5.28 -12.16 -6.83
CA ALA A 202 4.35 -11.06 -7.03
C ALA A 202 3.90 -10.99 -8.49
N GLN A 203 2.79 -10.32 -8.73
CA GLN A 203 2.34 -9.96 -10.08
C GLN A 203 2.58 -8.48 -10.29
N THR A 204 3.07 -8.10 -11.47
CA THR A 204 3.33 -6.70 -11.81
C THR A 204 3.26 -6.48 -13.31
N ASP A 205 2.96 -5.27 -13.75
CA ASP A 205 3.16 -4.82 -15.14
C ASP A 205 4.52 -4.15 -15.37
N MET A 206 5.33 -3.95 -14.32
CA MET A 206 6.70 -3.46 -14.43
C MET A 206 7.65 -4.51 -14.98
N ARG A 207 8.44 -4.10 -15.96
CA ARG A 207 9.53 -4.89 -16.52
C ARG A 207 10.87 -4.47 -15.92
N LEU A 208 11.89 -5.31 -16.09
CA LEU A 208 13.24 -4.98 -15.61
C LEU A 208 13.77 -3.66 -16.21
N ASP A 209 13.45 -3.38 -17.47
CA ASP A 209 13.77 -2.14 -18.17
C ASP A 209 13.11 -0.89 -17.57
N ASP A 210 11.98 -1.04 -16.88
CA ASP A 210 11.32 0.05 -16.13
C ASP A 210 11.97 0.29 -14.76
N ILE A 211 12.58 -0.76 -14.17
CA ILE A 211 13.18 -0.72 -12.83
C ILE A 211 14.61 -0.18 -12.87
N LEU A 212 15.41 -0.57 -13.86
CA LEU A 212 16.83 -0.20 -13.94
C LEU A 212 17.08 1.33 -13.92
N PRO A 213 16.28 2.18 -14.59
CA PRO A 213 16.41 3.64 -14.49
C PRO A 213 16.19 4.21 -13.08
N LEU A 214 15.50 3.48 -12.20
CA LEU A 214 15.20 3.91 -10.82
C LEU A 214 16.33 3.57 -9.84
N VAL A 215 17.33 2.78 -10.24
CA VAL A 215 18.45 2.36 -9.37
C VAL A 215 19.26 3.55 -8.80
N PRO A 216 19.56 4.62 -9.56
CA PRO A 216 20.24 5.80 -9.00
C PRO A 216 19.40 6.48 -7.90
N LEU A 217 18.09 6.64 -8.11
CA LEU A 217 17.18 7.15 -7.08
C LEU A 217 17.20 6.24 -5.85
N ALA A 218 17.13 4.93 -6.04
CA ALA A 218 17.22 3.96 -4.95
C ALA A 218 18.52 4.14 -4.14
N ALA A 219 19.68 4.34 -4.79
CA ALA A 219 20.93 4.63 -4.10
C ALA A 219 20.88 5.95 -3.30
N THR A 220 20.26 7.00 -3.83
CA THR A 220 20.03 8.26 -3.10
C THR A 220 19.18 8.03 -1.85
N LEU A 221 18.05 7.35 -1.97
CA LEU A 221 17.15 7.04 -0.86
C LEU A 221 17.81 6.14 0.19
N ALA A 222 18.68 5.22 -0.23
CA ALA A 222 19.46 4.37 0.66
C ALA A 222 20.44 5.16 1.52
N SER A 223 21.07 6.19 0.92
CA SER A 223 22.03 7.06 1.60
C SER A 223 21.36 8.05 2.56
N ASP A 224 20.10 8.41 2.30
CA ASP A 224 19.35 9.39 3.08
C ASP A 224 17.86 9.02 3.15
N SER A 225 17.52 8.26 4.19
CA SER A 225 16.14 7.85 4.46
C SER A 225 15.18 9.00 4.81
N SER A 226 15.68 10.22 5.05
CA SER A 226 14.82 11.39 5.30
C SER A 226 14.06 11.84 4.04
N ARG A 227 14.51 11.39 2.86
CA ARG A 227 13.89 11.60 1.55
C ARG A 227 12.72 10.65 1.26
N ILE A 228 12.40 9.77 2.21
CA ILE A 228 11.28 8.83 2.13
C ILE A 228 10.15 9.35 3.01
N HIS A 229 9.13 9.92 2.37
CA HIS A 229 7.95 10.47 3.02
C HIS A 229 6.83 9.43 3.04
N ALA A 230 6.05 9.41 4.13
CA ALA A 230 4.99 8.44 4.32
C ALA A 230 3.76 9.15 4.89
N TYR A 231 2.66 9.10 4.13
CA TYR A 231 1.37 9.68 4.45
C TYR A 231 0.31 8.59 4.52
N SER A 232 -0.82 8.90 5.16
CA SER A 232 -1.96 8.01 5.27
C SER A 232 -3.23 8.84 5.25
N ILE A 233 -4.26 8.34 4.56
CA ILE A 233 -5.62 8.85 4.75
C ILE A 233 -6.09 8.40 6.14
N GLY A 234 -6.03 9.32 7.11
CA GLY A 234 -6.26 9.09 8.53
C GLY A 234 -7.70 9.26 9.00
N PHE A 235 -7.94 9.08 10.29
CA PHE A 235 -9.26 9.25 10.93
C PHE A 235 -9.80 10.68 10.82
N ASP A 236 -8.92 11.66 10.74
CA ASP A 236 -9.20 13.09 10.55
C ASP A 236 -9.68 13.43 9.13
N MET A 237 -9.43 12.54 8.17
CA MET A 237 -9.76 12.71 6.75
C MET A 237 -10.98 11.90 6.30
N VAL A 238 -11.63 11.16 7.22
CA VAL A 238 -12.79 10.32 6.89
C VAL A 238 -13.84 10.32 8.00
N THR A 239 -15.08 10.01 7.64
CA THR A 239 -16.17 9.78 8.58
C THR A 239 -16.63 8.33 8.53
N MET A 240 -16.71 7.67 9.69
CA MET A 240 -17.31 6.33 9.77
C MET A 240 -18.79 6.39 9.42
N TRP A 241 -19.22 5.53 8.50
CA TRP A 241 -20.60 5.45 8.08
C TRP A 241 -21.04 4.00 7.91
N ARG A 242 -22.35 3.74 8.10
CA ARG A 242 -22.95 2.44 7.85
C ARG A 242 -23.84 2.52 6.63
N VAL A 243 -23.58 1.67 5.65
CA VAL A 243 -24.39 1.56 4.43
C VAL A 243 -25.81 1.13 4.81
N PRO A 244 -26.87 1.90 4.50
CA PRO A 244 -28.23 1.68 5.00
C PRO A 244 -28.80 0.28 4.70
N TYR A 245 -28.53 -0.27 3.51
CA TYR A 245 -29.13 -1.54 3.09
C TYR A 245 -28.30 -2.77 3.47
N SER A 246 -26.96 -2.68 3.42
CA SER A 246 -26.08 -3.81 3.71
C SER A 246 -25.57 -3.84 5.17
N GLY A 247 -25.72 -2.74 5.91
CA GLY A 247 -25.20 -2.58 7.27
C GLY A 247 -23.68 -2.51 7.36
N ALA A 248 -22.97 -2.52 6.22
CA ALA A 248 -21.52 -2.50 6.16
C ALA A 248 -20.95 -1.19 6.71
N SER A 249 -19.96 -1.29 7.61
CA SER A 249 -19.16 -0.14 8.02
C SER A 249 -18.16 0.23 6.93
N VAL A 250 -18.12 1.50 6.58
CA VAL A 250 -17.24 2.09 5.55
C VAL A 250 -16.72 3.44 6.00
N LEU A 251 -15.73 3.98 5.28
CA LEU A 251 -15.12 5.28 5.55
C LEU A 251 -15.51 6.25 4.44
N LEU A 252 -16.37 7.22 4.74
CA LEU A 252 -16.70 8.30 3.81
C LEU A 252 -15.55 9.32 3.77
N PRO A 253 -15.01 9.64 2.58
CA PRO A 253 -13.91 10.59 2.45
C PRO A 253 -14.33 12.03 2.75
N ASN A 254 -13.49 12.77 3.48
CA ASN A 254 -13.48 14.22 3.49
C ASN A 254 -12.52 14.68 2.38
N TRP A 255 -13.06 15.02 1.21
CA TRP A 255 -12.24 15.32 0.03
C TRP A 255 -11.33 16.51 0.22
N ASP A 256 -11.77 17.58 0.89
CA ASP A 256 -10.94 18.76 1.10
C ASP A 256 -9.69 18.40 1.93
N ALA A 257 -9.87 17.69 3.05
CA ALA A 257 -8.76 17.26 3.89
C ALA A 257 -7.82 16.26 3.20
N ILE A 258 -8.38 15.36 2.37
CA ILE A 258 -7.56 14.43 1.57
C ILE A 258 -6.75 15.20 0.53
N GLN A 259 -7.36 16.15 -0.18
CA GLN A 259 -6.69 16.95 -1.20
C GLN A 259 -5.58 17.83 -0.59
N ASP A 260 -5.80 18.40 0.60
CA ASP A 260 -4.76 19.13 1.33
C ASP A 260 -3.55 18.22 1.64
N MET A 261 -3.79 17.00 2.11
CA MET A 261 -2.72 16.01 2.35
C MET A 261 -2.00 15.62 1.06
N LEU A 262 -2.72 15.44 -0.05
CA LEU A 262 -2.11 15.12 -1.34
C LEU A 262 -1.26 16.27 -1.88
N GLN A 263 -1.69 17.52 -1.68
CA GLN A 263 -0.90 18.70 -2.02
C GLN A 263 0.33 18.83 -1.14
N GLU A 264 0.26 18.48 0.15
CA GLU A 264 1.45 18.42 1.00
C GLU A 264 2.40 17.31 0.55
N ALA A 265 1.87 16.15 0.15
CA ALA A 265 2.65 14.97 -0.21
C ALA A 265 3.33 15.07 -1.60
N PHE A 266 2.71 15.78 -2.54
CA PHE A 266 3.16 15.91 -3.94
C PHE A 266 3.42 17.34 -4.40
N GLY A 267 3.19 18.33 -3.54
CA GLY A 267 3.44 19.73 -3.83
C GLY A 267 4.93 20.02 -4.05
N PRO A 268 5.24 21.14 -4.72
CA PRO A 268 6.60 21.57 -5.02
C PRO A 268 7.45 21.88 -3.78
#